data_AF-A0A1T2WYX8-F1
#
_entry.id   AF-A0A1T2WYX8-F1
#
_cell.length_a   1.000
_cell.length_b   1.000
_cell.length_c   1.000
_cell.angle_alpha   90.00
_cell.angle_beta   90.00
_cell.angle_gamma   90.00
#
_symmetry.space_group_name_H-M   'P 1'
#
loop_
_entity.id
_entity.type
_entity.pdbx_description
1 polymer ?
#
loop_
_entity_poly.entity_id
_entity_poly.type
_entity_poly.pdbx_seq_one_letter_code
_entity_poly.pdbx_strand_id
1 'polypeptide(L)'
;MKQIHDFDKDLWFTFEEHCKGKHYIVGNPHTFHGRISAYCPQKDVFFNVSLEEIGDMSLATKYWIKGFLSGNEPSPPVDEEGDIYPPTHEDNIHWDKSVVLFHKTGCWYSGERNCTICGIKLLNSWTGFECENCLEEK
;
A
#
# COMPACT_ATOMS: atom_id res chain seq x y z
N MET A 1 33.87 10.07 5.36
CA MET A 1 32.77 11.02 5.64
C MET A 1 31.47 10.26 5.43
N LYS A 2 30.61 10.14 6.45
CA LYS A 2 29.27 9.56 6.26
C LYS A 2 28.50 10.48 5.32
N GLN A 3 27.97 9.93 4.24
CA GLN A 3 27.10 10.66 3.34
C GLN A 3 25.86 11.04 4.16
N ILE A 4 25.70 12.32 4.48
CA ILE A 4 24.49 12.81 5.10
C ILE A 4 23.44 12.66 4.01
N HIS A 5 22.61 11.63 4.12
CA HIS A 5 21.42 11.53 3.29
C HIS A 5 20.57 12.76 3.59
N ASP A 6 20.36 13.61 2.59
CA ASP A 6 19.50 14.78 2.67
C ASP A 6 18.05 14.29 2.59
N PHE A 7 17.52 13.84 3.73
CA PHE A 7 16.11 13.45 3.88
C PHE A 7 15.37 14.51 4.68
N ASP A 8 14.13 14.76 4.26
CA ASP A 8 13.26 15.70 4.94
C ASP A 8 12.84 15.13 6.30
N LYS A 9 13.22 15.82 7.37
CA LYS A 9 12.92 15.42 8.75
C LYS A 9 11.45 15.58 9.11
N ASP A 10 10.71 16.37 8.34
CA ASP A 10 9.27 16.52 8.51
C ASP A 10 8.52 15.30 7.95
N LEU A 11 9.11 14.52 7.05
CA LEU A 11 8.53 13.28 6.53
C LEU A 11 8.79 12.07 7.43
N TRP A 12 8.60 12.23 8.75
CA TRP A 12 8.85 11.17 9.73
C TRP A 12 7.64 10.27 10.02
N PHE A 13 7.92 9.01 10.38
CA PHE A 13 6.96 8.03 10.88
C PHE A 13 7.59 7.00 11.84
N THR A 14 6.79 6.21 12.56
CA THR A 14 7.23 5.06 13.38
C THR A 14 6.86 3.74 12.72
N PHE A 15 7.68 2.71 12.93
CA PHE A 15 7.44 1.36 12.42
C PHE A 15 8.04 0.33 13.38
N GLU A 16 7.18 -0.37 14.13
CA GLU A 16 7.58 -1.20 15.26
C GLU A 16 8.40 -2.42 14.85
N GLU A 17 8.09 -3.04 13.70
CA GLU A 17 8.76 -4.26 13.24
C GLU A 17 10.20 -4.03 12.76
N HIS A 18 10.61 -2.77 12.56
CA HIS A 18 11.94 -2.46 12.05
C HIS A 18 12.92 -1.96 13.13
N CYS A 19 12.78 -0.74 13.62
CA CYS A 19 13.64 -0.14 14.64
C CYS A 19 12.82 0.81 15.53
N LYS A 20 13.20 1.00 16.80
CA LYS A 20 12.46 1.93 17.67
C LYS A 20 12.68 3.37 17.21
N GLY A 21 11.63 4.20 17.25
CA GLY A 21 11.76 5.64 16.97
C GLY A 21 11.37 6.02 15.54
N LYS A 22 11.93 7.15 15.07
CA LYS A 22 11.54 7.78 13.80
C LYS A 22 12.32 7.24 12.62
N HIS A 23 11.58 6.98 11.55
CA HIS A 23 12.03 6.69 10.20
C HIS A 23 11.58 7.81 9.28
N TYR A 24 12.16 7.91 8.09
CA TYR A 24 11.89 9.02 7.17
C TYR A 24 11.56 8.50 5.78
N ILE A 25 10.55 9.08 5.14
CA ILE A 25 10.25 8.80 3.74
C ILE A 25 11.34 9.40 2.87
N VAL A 26 11.79 8.62 1.89
CA VAL A 26 12.78 9.05 0.90
C VAL A 26 12.28 8.95 -0.55
N GLY A 27 11.13 8.31 -0.79
CA GLY A 27 10.44 8.37 -2.08
C GLY A 27 9.78 7.07 -2.54
N ASN A 28 9.72 6.87 -3.86
CA ASN A 28 9.16 5.69 -4.50
C ASN A 28 10.27 4.65 -4.78
N PRO A 29 10.18 3.39 -4.30
CA PRO A 29 11.15 2.35 -4.59
C PRO A 29 10.98 1.74 -5.98
N HIS A 30 9.94 2.10 -6.74
CA HIS A 30 9.60 1.56 -8.06
C HIS A 30 9.47 0.03 -8.08
N THR A 31 8.86 -0.52 -7.03
CA THR A 31 8.61 -1.97 -6.89
C THR A 31 7.13 -2.27 -7.06
N PHE A 32 6.42 -2.61 -5.98
CA PHE A 32 4.98 -2.84 -5.98
C PHE A 32 4.22 -1.55 -5.67
N HIS A 33 2.99 -1.44 -6.19
CA HIS A 33 2.11 -0.32 -5.88
C HIS A 33 1.92 -0.17 -4.36
N GLY A 34 1.99 1.07 -3.89
CA GLY A 34 1.84 1.46 -2.48
C GLY A 34 3.09 1.27 -1.63
N ARG A 35 4.17 0.67 -2.15
CA ARG A 35 5.45 0.58 -1.42
C ARG A 35 6.14 1.93 -1.40
N ILE A 36 6.53 2.37 -0.21
CA ILE A 36 7.21 3.62 0.07
C ILE A 36 8.63 3.29 0.50
N SER A 37 9.61 3.97 -0.09
CA SER A 37 11.01 3.87 0.30
C SER A 37 11.25 4.73 1.52
N ALA A 38 11.91 4.16 2.53
CA ALA A 38 12.15 4.80 3.81
C ALA A 38 13.57 4.54 4.33
N TYR A 39 14.00 5.36 5.28
CA TYR A 39 15.32 5.31 5.90
C TYR A 39 15.23 5.19 7.43
N CYS A 40 15.92 4.20 8.02
CA CYS A 40 16.11 4.07 9.49
C CYS A 40 17.47 4.66 9.87
N PRO A 41 17.52 5.82 10.58
CA PRO A 41 18.79 6.44 10.97
C PRO A 41 19.56 5.64 12.04
N GLN A 42 18.87 4.82 12.83
CA GLN A 42 19.52 4.01 13.87
C GLN A 42 20.35 2.86 13.30
N LYS A 43 19.82 2.23 12.25
CA LYS A 43 20.46 1.10 11.56
C LYS A 43 21.29 1.55 10.35
N ASP A 44 21.11 2.79 9.90
CA ASP A 44 21.79 3.33 8.71
C ASP A 44 21.44 2.51 7.45
N VAL A 45 20.13 2.21 7.27
CA VAL A 45 19.63 1.37 6.18
C VAL A 45 18.36 1.93 5.55
N PHE A 46 18.17 1.63 4.27
CA PHE A 46 16.92 1.84 3.55
C PHE A 46 16.06 0.58 3.60
N PHE A 47 14.74 0.77 3.63
CA PHE A 47 13.76 -0.31 3.61
C PHE A 47 12.47 0.19 2.93
N ASN A 48 11.58 -0.74 2.62
CA ASN A 48 10.29 -0.43 2.01
C ASN A 48 9.17 -0.73 2.99
N VAL A 49 8.13 0.10 2.97
CA VAL A 49 6.97 0.02 3.86
C VAL A 49 5.70 0.39 3.11
N SER A 50 4.55 -0.12 3.52
CA SER A 50 3.22 0.24 3.07
C SER A 50 2.49 1.03 4.18
N LEU A 51 1.42 1.75 3.83
CA LEU A 51 0.71 2.60 4.80
C LEU A 51 0.21 1.82 6.03
N GLU A 52 -0.26 0.58 5.87
CA GLU A 52 -0.76 -0.25 6.98
C GLU A 52 0.33 -0.64 8.00
N GLU A 53 1.59 -0.67 7.58
CA GLU A 53 2.74 -1.00 8.43
C GLU A 53 3.21 0.23 9.23
N ILE A 54 2.78 1.44 8.86
CA ILE A 54 3.19 2.69 9.48
C ILE A 54 2.35 2.95 10.74
N GLY A 55 3.03 3.23 11.86
CA GLY A 55 2.42 3.70 13.10
C GLY A 55 2.17 5.22 13.11
N ASP A 56 2.65 5.89 14.14
CA ASP A 56 2.56 7.34 14.27
C ASP A 56 3.34 8.04 13.14
N MET A 57 2.78 9.13 12.62
CA MET A 57 3.43 9.89 11.57
C MET A 57 3.17 11.39 11.72
N SER A 58 4.03 12.19 11.10
CA SER A 58 3.81 13.63 11.00
C SER A 58 2.62 13.96 10.09
N LEU A 59 2.10 15.19 10.22
CA LEU A 59 1.08 15.70 9.29
C LEU A 59 1.60 15.80 7.84
N ALA A 60 2.87 16.19 7.67
CA ALA A 60 3.51 16.26 6.35
C ALA A 60 3.60 14.87 5.72
N THR A 61 4.02 13.86 6.48
CA THR A 61 4.05 12.45 6.07
C THR A 61 2.67 11.98 5.64
N LYS A 62 1.64 12.25 6.45
CA LYS A 62 0.26 11.86 6.16
C LYS A 62 -0.22 12.38 4.80
N TYR A 63 0.00 13.66 4.52
CA TYR A 63 -0.41 14.25 3.25
C TYR A 63 0.46 13.82 2.07
N TRP A 64 1.76 13.63 2.30
CA TRP A 64 2.65 13.07 1.29
C TRP A 64 2.19 11.68 0.88
N ILE A 65 1.92 10.79 1.83
CA ILE A 65 1.45 9.42 1.56
C ILE A 65 0.11 9.45 0.83
N LYS A 66 -0.82 10.32 1.24
CA LYS A 66 -2.11 10.46 0.56
C LYS A 66 -1.92 10.80 -0.93
N GLY A 67 -1.08 11.78 -1.25
CA GLY A 67 -0.78 12.14 -2.64
C GLY A 67 -0.02 11.04 -3.38
N PHE A 68 0.94 10.40 -2.71
CA PHE A 68 1.72 9.29 -3.24
C PHE A 68 0.83 8.12 -3.66
N LEU A 69 -0.10 7.70 -2.80
CA LEU A 69 -1.01 6.59 -3.10
C LEU A 69 -1.92 6.93 -4.28
N SER A 70 -2.50 8.13 -4.35
CA SER A 70 -3.28 8.57 -5.52
C SER A 70 -2.47 8.53 -6.83
N GLY A 71 -1.19 8.90 -6.78
CA GLY A 71 -0.29 8.83 -7.94
C GLY A 71 0.29 7.44 -8.22
N ASN A 72 0.02 6.47 -7.35
CA ASN A 72 0.57 5.13 -7.42
C ASN A 72 -0.53 4.05 -7.40
N GLU A 73 -1.73 4.42 -7.82
CA GLU A 73 -2.81 3.48 -8.07
C GLU A 73 -2.42 2.54 -9.25
N PRO A 74 -2.71 1.24 -9.13
CA PRO A 74 -2.61 0.30 -10.25
C PRO A 74 -3.60 0.66 -11.35
N SER A 75 -3.25 0.36 -12.60
CA SER A 75 -4.15 0.58 -13.74
C SER A 75 -5.45 -0.24 -13.62
N PRO A 76 -6.58 0.30 -14.11
CA PRO A 76 -7.84 -0.43 -14.17
C PRO A 76 -7.73 -1.65 -15.11
N PRO A 77 -8.58 -2.66 -14.91
CA PRO A 77 -8.58 -3.87 -15.73
C PRO A 77 -9.06 -3.58 -17.15
N VAL A 78 -8.46 -4.28 -18.11
CA VAL A 78 -8.72 -4.15 -19.55
C VAL A 78 -9.13 -5.49 -20.16
N ASP A 79 -9.83 -5.45 -21.28
CA ASP A 79 -10.16 -6.62 -22.09
C ASP A 79 -8.98 -7.11 -22.97
N GLU A 80 -9.23 -8.08 -23.86
CA GLU A 80 -8.22 -8.67 -24.74
C GLU A 80 -7.65 -7.67 -25.75
N GLU A 81 -8.46 -6.68 -26.12
CA GLU A 81 -8.12 -5.58 -27.01
C GLU A 81 -7.36 -4.45 -26.29
N GLY A 82 -7.35 -4.45 -24.95
CA GLY A 82 -6.71 -3.45 -24.11
C GLY A 82 -7.61 -2.27 -23.77
N ASP A 83 -8.91 -2.35 -24.05
CA ASP A 83 -9.89 -1.35 -23.65
C ASP A 83 -10.30 -1.54 -22.19
N ILE A 84 -10.43 -0.44 -21.46
CA ILE A 84 -10.81 -0.48 -20.04
C ILE A 84 -12.25 -0.98 -19.93
N TYR A 85 -12.47 -1.99 -19.08
CA TYR A 85 -13.82 -2.49 -18.80
C TYR A 85 -14.74 -1.37 -18.31
N PRO A 86 -16.03 -1.33 -18.72
CA PRO A 86 -16.95 -0.32 -18.25
C PRO A 86 -17.19 -0.42 -16.74
N PRO A 87 -17.59 0.67 -16.04
CA PRO A 87 -17.81 0.67 -14.58
C PRO A 87 -18.83 -0.36 -14.07
N THR A 88 -19.70 -0.88 -14.94
CA THR A 88 -20.68 -1.93 -14.60
C THR A 88 -20.12 -3.35 -14.71
N HIS A 89 -18.92 -3.53 -15.26
CA HIS A 89 -18.27 -4.82 -15.39
C HIS A 89 -17.76 -5.31 -14.03
N GLU A 90 -17.84 -6.61 -13.76
CA GLU A 90 -17.50 -7.18 -12.46
C GLU A 90 -16.05 -6.90 -12.04
N ASP A 91 -15.11 -7.00 -12.97
CA ASP A 91 -13.70 -6.69 -12.70
C ASP A 91 -13.46 -5.20 -12.41
N ASN A 92 -14.20 -4.29 -13.06
CA ASN A 92 -14.07 -2.87 -12.79
C ASN A 92 -14.64 -2.53 -11.40
N ILE A 93 -15.81 -3.09 -11.05
CA ILE A 93 -16.39 -2.97 -9.71
C ILE A 93 -15.44 -3.53 -8.63
N HIS A 94 -14.79 -4.66 -8.91
CA HIS A 94 -13.81 -5.27 -8.01
C HIS A 94 -12.55 -4.41 -7.86
N TRP A 95 -12.03 -3.87 -8.96
CA TRP A 95 -10.89 -2.94 -8.96
C TRP A 95 -11.20 -1.67 -8.18
N ASP A 96 -12.36 -1.05 -8.38
CA ASP A 96 -12.80 0.16 -7.66
C ASP A 96 -12.80 -0.07 -6.14
N LYS A 97 -13.36 -1.20 -5.68
CA LYS A 97 -13.36 -1.57 -4.27
C LYS A 97 -11.94 -1.82 -3.75
N SER A 98 -11.08 -2.43 -4.58
CA SER A 98 -9.69 -2.68 -4.25
C SER A 98 -8.88 -1.38 -4.15
N VAL A 99 -9.13 -0.39 -5.00
CA VAL A 99 -8.51 0.94 -4.93
C VAL A 99 -8.92 1.66 -3.64
N VAL A 100 -10.20 1.59 -3.24
CA VAL A 100 -10.63 2.15 -1.95
C VAL A 100 -9.88 1.51 -0.78
N LEU A 101 -9.64 0.20 -0.83
CA LEU A 101 -8.85 -0.49 0.19
C LEU A 101 -7.37 -0.10 0.12
N PHE A 102 -6.81 0.00 -1.08
CA PHE A 102 -5.44 0.46 -1.33
C PHE A 102 -5.17 1.84 -0.73
N HIS A 103 -6.13 2.78 -0.81
CA HIS A 103 -5.99 4.09 -0.14
C HIS A 103 -5.97 4.03 1.38
N LYS A 104 -6.55 2.98 1.97
CA LYS A 104 -6.55 2.76 3.42
C LYS A 104 -5.29 2.06 3.91
N THR A 105 -4.72 1.17 3.09
CA THR A 105 -3.64 0.26 3.53
C THR A 105 -2.31 0.48 2.81
N GLY A 106 -2.29 1.14 1.65
CA GLY A 106 -1.13 1.24 0.78
C GLY A 106 -0.65 -0.12 0.25
N CYS A 107 -1.55 -1.09 0.16
CA CYS A 107 -1.22 -2.48 -0.15
C CYS A 107 -1.94 -2.97 -1.38
N TRP A 108 -1.18 -3.58 -2.30
CA TRP A 108 -1.72 -4.15 -3.52
C TRP A 108 -1.05 -5.48 -3.85
N TYR A 109 -1.85 -6.51 -4.07
CA TYR A 109 -1.41 -7.80 -4.58
C TYR A 109 -2.05 -8.06 -5.94
N SER A 110 -1.24 -8.26 -6.97
CA SER A 110 -1.72 -8.42 -8.36
C SER A 110 -2.15 -9.83 -8.73
N GLY A 111 -1.86 -10.83 -7.88
CA GLY A 111 -2.29 -12.20 -8.12
C GLY A 111 -3.75 -12.44 -7.72
N GLU A 112 -4.28 -13.59 -8.15
CA GLU A 112 -5.60 -14.03 -7.73
C GLU A 112 -5.62 -14.37 -6.24
N ARG A 113 -6.65 -13.89 -5.55
CA ARG A 113 -6.92 -14.22 -4.16
C ARG A 113 -8.36 -14.64 -4.04
N ASN A 114 -8.58 -15.87 -3.59
CA ASN A 114 -9.91 -16.40 -3.32
C ASN A 114 -9.99 -16.80 -1.84
N CYS A 115 -11.16 -16.58 -1.22
CA CYS A 115 -11.42 -17.07 0.12
C CYS A 115 -11.31 -18.60 0.13
N THR A 116 -10.56 -19.16 1.07
CA THR A 116 -10.41 -20.61 1.21
C THR A 116 -11.65 -21.31 1.76
N ILE A 117 -12.61 -20.56 2.33
CA ILE A 117 -13.86 -21.09 2.89
C ILE A 117 -14.97 -21.06 1.84
N CYS A 118 -15.30 -19.88 1.29
CA CYS A 118 -16.44 -19.71 0.40
C CYS A 118 -16.07 -19.54 -1.09
N GLY A 119 -14.78 -19.45 -1.42
CA GLY A 119 -14.30 -19.33 -2.80
C GLY A 119 -14.43 -17.95 -3.44
N ILE A 120 -14.99 -16.95 -2.74
CA ILE A 120 -15.17 -15.61 -3.32
C ILE A 120 -13.84 -14.92 -3.61
N LYS A 121 -13.75 -14.20 -4.74
CA LYS A 121 -12.61 -13.37 -5.10
C LYS A 121 -12.45 -12.23 -4.09
N LEU A 122 -11.31 -12.19 -3.42
CA LEU A 122 -10.95 -11.17 -2.44
C LEU A 122 -10.39 -9.92 -3.14
N LEU A 123 -10.48 -8.77 -2.47
CA LEU A 123 -9.90 -7.51 -2.97
C LEU A 123 -8.37 -7.59 -3.09
N ASN A 124 -7.80 -6.80 -3.99
CA ASN A 124 -6.35 -6.69 -4.15
C ASN A 124 -5.74 -5.99 -2.93
N SER A 125 -5.22 -6.78 -2.00
CA SER A 125 -4.54 -6.35 -0.77
C SER A 125 -3.61 -7.48 -0.28
N TRP A 126 -2.86 -7.28 0.80
CA TRP A 126 -2.03 -8.31 1.41
C TRP A 126 -2.83 -9.52 1.89
N THR A 127 -2.15 -10.66 2.01
CA THR A 127 -2.75 -11.97 2.32
C THR A 127 -3.46 -12.04 3.67
N GLY A 128 -3.24 -11.08 4.57
CA GLY A 128 -3.91 -11.00 5.87
C GLY A 128 -5.33 -10.45 5.84
N PHE A 129 -5.79 -9.89 4.72
CA PHE A 129 -7.16 -9.38 4.61
C PHE A 129 -8.17 -10.52 4.54
N GLU A 130 -9.08 -10.57 5.52
CA GLU A 130 -10.08 -11.61 5.70
C GLU A 130 -11.29 -11.44 4.77
N CYS A 131 -12.05 -12.52 4.60
CA CYS A 131 -13.27 -12.50 3.79
C CYS A 131 -14.44 -11.91 4.60
N GLU A 132 -14.94 -10.74 4.20
CA GLU A 132 -16.08 -10.08 4.86
C GLU A 132 -17.31 -10.99 4.97
N ASN A 133 -17.61 -11.77 3.93
CA ASN A 133 -18.72 -12.75 3.96
C ASN A 133 -18.56 -13.85 5.02
N CYS A 134 -17.34 -14.22 5.38
CA CYS A 134 -17.08 -15.27 6.38
C CYS A 134 -16.76 -14.70 7.76
N LEU A 135 -16.61 -13.37 7.87
CA LEU A 135 -16.43 -12.68 9.15
C LEU A 135 -17.74 -12.57 9.93
N GLU A 136 -18.87 -12.47 9.23
CA GLU A 136 -20.20 -12.40 9.84
C GLU A 136 -20.69 -13.75 10.43
N GLU A 137 -19.94 -14.84 10.23
CA GLU A 137 -20.27 -16.18 10.75
C GLU A 137 -19.48 -16.59 12.01
N LYS A 138 -18.71 -15.68 12.63
CA LYS A 138 -17.96 -15.94 13.88
C LYS A 138 -18.54 -15.25 15.10
#